data_AF-A0A9P9IAE1-F1
#
_entry.id   AF-A0A9P9IAE1-F1
#
_cell.length_a   1.000
_cell.length_b   1.000
_cell.length_c   1.000
_cell.angle_alpha   90.00
_cell.angle_beta   90.00
_cell.angle_gamma   90.00
#
_symmetry.space_group_name_H-M   'P 1'
#
loop_
_entity.id
_entity.type
_entity.pdbx_description
1 polymer ?
#
loop_
_entity_poly.entity_id
_entity_poly.type
_entity_poly.pdbx_seq_one_letter_code
_entity_poly.pdbx_strand_id
1 'polypeptide(L)'
;MLLCGIIDELKKQTANLVSYFFCQGTDSRINNATAVLRGLIYLLTDRQPSLITHVQKKYDQAGKGLFEDVNAWWALSEVFANILQDPNLKSTFLIIDALDECVTDLPHLLNLIVEKSSESPRVKWIVSSRNWRNIEEQLETAGQKVRLCLELNEKSISAAVSIYIRHKVDQLAQLKKYDRNTRDAVQHHLSSNANDTFLWVALVCQELADPKVRKRHTLAKLKSFPQGLDSLYNRMMEQVRDLDDADLCKQVLAIASVVYRPVSLKELTFLATSLEDFDDDLDTLEEIIGSCGSLLTLREGVVYFVHQSAKDFLLNEAANQILSSGIAHQHRVVFSRSLQIMSETLRRDIYDLHHPGISIHHVRQPEPDPLAPARYSCIYWVDHLNDAISHRTSTPINDLHDNGTVYKFLIKKYLYWLEALSLLRGMPEGVVAMTRLETLLVGELT
;
A
#
# COMPACT_ATOMS: atom_id res chain seq x y z
N MET A 1 -13.13 -6.41 4.91
CA MET A 1 -14.07 -6.53 6.05
C MET A 1 -14.64 -7.94 6.22
N LEU A 2 -15.18 -8.59 5.18
CA LEU A 2 -15.73 -9.95 5.29
C LEU A 2 -14.67 -10.98 5.74
N LEU A 3 -13.50 -11.00 5.10
CA LEU A 3 -12.43 -11.95 5.48
C LEU A 3 -11.91 -11.73 6.91
N CYS A 4 -11.83 -10.48 7.38
CA CYS A 4 -11.49 -10.19 8.78
C CYS A 4 -12.46 -10.88 9.75
N GLY A 5 -13.77 -10.76 9.51
CA GLY A 5 -14.79 -11.43 10.33
C GLY A 5 -14.68 -12.96 10.28
N ILE A 6 -14.41 -13.53 9.10
CA ILE A 6 -14.18 -14.98 8.94
C ILE A 6 -12.93 -15.41 9.73
N ILE A 7 -11.83 -14.67 9.62
CA ILE A 7 -10.59 -14.92 10.37
C ILE A 7 -10.86 -14.92 11.88
N ASP A 8 -11.61 -13.92 12.38
CA ASP A 8 -11.92 -13.80 13.81
C ASP A 8 -12.76 -14.98 14.31
N GLU A 9 -13.77 -15.42 13.54
CA GLU A 9 -14.56 -16.61 13.91
C GLU A 9 -13.73 -17.90 13.84
N LEU A 10 -12.87 -18.05 12.82
CA LEU A 10 -12.01 -19.23 12.69
C LEU A 10 -10.97 -19.30 13.82
N LYS A 11 -10.41 -18.16 14.25
CA LYS A 11 -9.46 -18.09 15.37
C LYS A 11 -10.06 -18.52 16.70
N LYS A 12 -11.38 -18.41 16.89
CA LYS A 12 -12.06 -18.92 18.10
C LYS A 12 -12.05 -20.45 18.16
N GLN A 13 -11.86 -21.14 17.03
CA GLN A 13 -11.75 -22.59 16.98
C GLN A 13 -10.30 -23.02 17.27
N THR A 14 -10.02 -23.40 18.51
CA THR A 14 -8.65 -23.65 19.01
C THR A 14 -7.91 -24.83 18.37
N ALA A 15 -8.62 -25.70 17.64
CA ALA A 15 -8.04 -26.88 17.00
C ALA A 15 -7.30 -26.58 15.68
N ASN A 16 -7.61 -25.45 15.03
CA ASN A 16 -7.16 -25.16 13.67
C ASN A 16 -6.08 -24.08 13.66
N LEU A 17 -5.10 -24.21 12.77
CA LEU A 17 -4.19 -23.12 12.43
C LEU A 17 -4.87 -22.18 11.46
N VAL A 18 -4.72 -20.87 11.68
CA VAL A 18 -5.23 -19.84 10.78
C VAL A 18 -4.06 -18.95 10.40
N SER A 19 -3.68 -19.02 9.12
CA SER A 19 -2.64 -18.17 8.53
C SER A 19 -3.28 -17.32 7.44
N TYR A 20 -2.98 -16.02 7.43
CA TYR A 20 -3.64 -15.08 6.56
C TYR A 20 -2.70 -13.97 6.08
N PHE A 21 -3.01 -13.42 4.91
CA PHE A 21 -2.31 -12.28 4.35
C PHE A 21 -3.31 -11.30 3.73
N PHE A 22 -3.08 -10.00 3.92
CA PHE A 22 -3.86 -8.94 3.31
C PHE A 22 -3.00 -8.25 2.26
N CYS A 23 -3.30 -8.49 0.98
CA CYS A 23 -2.66 -7.72 -0.08
C CYS A 23 -3.04 -6.24 0.06
N GLN A 24 -2.09 -5.34 -0.20
CA GLN A 24 -2.35 -3.91 -0.22
C GLN A 24 -1.75 -3.28 -1.47
N GLY A 25 -2.57 -2.98 -2.47
CA GLY A 25 -2.13 -2.45 -3.77
C GLY A 25 -1.41 -1.10 -3.65
N THR A 26 -1.62 -0.38 -2.55
CA THR A 26 -0.98 0.90 -2.24
C THR A 26 0.45 0.77 -1.69
N ASP A 27 0.93 -0.45 -1.41
CA ASP A 27 2.25 -0.72 -0.82
C ASP A 27 2.97 -1.88 -1.51
N SER A 28 4.02 -1.56 -2.27
CA SER A 28 4.83 -2.50 -3.06
C SER A 28 5.48 -3.61 -2.24
N ARG A 29 5.67 -3.38 -0.94
CA ARG A 29 6.29 -4.35 -0.02
C ARG A 29 5.36 -5.53 0.26
N ILE A 30 4.06 -5.35 0.11
CA ILE A 30 3.01 -6.32 0.48
C ILE A 30 1.96 -6.51 -0.62
N ASN A 31 2.29 -6.17 -1.86
CA ASN A 31 1.46 -6.37 -3.04
C ASN A 31 2.06 -7.37 -4.04
N ASN A 32 2.92 -8.28 -3.56
CA ASN A 32 3.61 -9.26 -4.39
C ASN A 32 3.49 -10.68 -3.83
N ALA A 33 3.58 -11.67 -4.72
CA ALA A 33 3.41 -13.07 -4.38
C ALA A 33 4.38 -13.55 -3.29
N THR A 34 5.65 -13.14 -3.38
CA THR A 34 6.69 -13.48 -2.41
C THR A 34 6.35 -13.00 -1.00
N ALA A 35 5.82 -11.78 -0.86
CA ALA A 35 5.36 -11.23 0.42
C ALA A 35 4.18 -12.03 0.99
N VAL A 36 3.24 -12.44 0.13
CA VAL A 36 2.11 -13.29 0.52
C VAL A 36 2.61 -14.59 1.14
N LEU A 37 3.50 -15.32 0.45
CA LEU A 37 4.06 -16.56 0.98
C LEU A 37 4.88 -16.36 2.25
N ARG A 38 5.73 -15.33 2.27
CA ARG A 38 6.53 -15.01 3.45
C ARG A 38 5.63 -14.77 4.67
N GLY A 39 4.55 -14.00 4.50
CA GLY A 39 3.57 -13.75 5.56
C GLY A 39 2.81 -15.00 6.00
N LEU A 40 2.40 -15.85 5.05
CA LEU A 40 1.72 -17.10 5.37
C LEU A 40 2.63 -18.07 6.14
N ILE A 41 3.87 -18.25 5.69
CA ILE A 41 4.88 -19.09 6.36
C ILE A 41 5.16 -18.55 7.75
N TYR A 42 5.39 -17.24 7.88
CA TYR A 42 5.64 -16.60 9.16
C TYR A 42 4.54 -16.95 10.17
N LEU A 43 3.27 -16.71 9.83
CA LEU A 43 2.15 -17.02 10.72
C LEU A 43 2.00 -18.52 11.02
N LEU A 44 2.26 -19.40 10.06
CA LEU A 44 2.25 -20.85 10.31
C LEU A 44 3.31 -21.24 11.34
N THR A 45 4.54 -20.73 11.19
CA THR A 45 5.63 -21.03 12.10
C THR A 45 5.46 -20.39 13.48
N ASP A 46 4.88 -19.19 13.56
CA ASP A 46 4.52 -18.54 14.82
C ASP A 46 3.47 -19.36 15.59
N ARG A 47 2.46 -19.87 14.89
CA ARG A 47 1.36 -20.64 15.50
C ARG A 47 1.69 -22.10 15.78
N GLN A 48 2.58 -22.70 14.99
CA GLN A 48 3.12 -24.03 15.23
C GLN A 48 4.65 -23.99 15.09
N PRO A 49 5.38 -23.67 16.17
CA PRO A 49 6.84 -23.50 16.15
C PRO A 49 7.63 -24.68 15.62
N SER A 50 7.10 -25.91 15.70
CA SER A 50 7.77 -27.09 15.15
C SER A 50 7.96 -27.02 13.63
N LEU A 51 7.17 -26.21 12.90
CA LEU A 51 7.28 -26.05 11.45
C LEU A 51 8.51 -25.22 11.03
N ILE A 52 9.15 -24.51 11.97
CA ILE A 52 10.34 -23.69 11.68
C ILE A 52 11.49 -24.51 11.13
N THR A 53 11.52 -25.83 11.41
CA THR A 53 12.56 -26.74 10.90
C THR A 53 12.62 -26.77 9.38
N HIS A 54 11.48 -26.57 8.69
CA HIS A 54 11.42 -26.50 7.22
C HIS A 54 12.10 -25.24 6.68
N VAL A 55 11.96 -24.12 7.40
CA VAL A 55 12.64 -22.86 7.09
C VAL A 55 14.13 -22.97 7.39
N GLN A 56 14.48 -23.47 8.58
CA GLN A 56 15.86 -23.65 9.03
C GLN A 56 16.67 -24.53 8.09
N LYS A 57 16.12 -25.67 7.65
CA LYS A 57 16.80 -26.58 6.72
C LYS A 57 17.27 -25.87 5.44
N LYS A 58 16.47 -24.96 4.90
CA LYS A 58 16.83 -24.17 3.71
C LYS A 58 17.76 -23.01 4.05
N TYR A 59 17.52 -22.34 5.18
CA TYR A 59 18.36 -21.27 5.67
C TYR A 59 19.79 -21.73 5.97
N ASP A 60 19.98 -22.87 6.61
CA ASP A 60 21.30 -23.41 6.94
C ASP A 60 22.11 -23.79 5.69
N GLN A 61 21.43 -24.07 4.57
CA GLN A 61 22.08 -24.44 3.30
C GLN A 61 22.51 -23.22 2.48
N ALA A 62 21.69 -22.17 2.42
CA ALA A 62 21.88 -21.06 1.48
C ALA A 62 21.93 -19.67 2.14
N GLY A 63 21.72 -19.61 3.46
CA GLY A 63 21.70 -18.37 4.24
C GLY A 63 20.49 -17.48 3.95
N LYS A 64 20.60 -16.23 4.42
CA LYS A 64 19.56 -15.19 4.31
C LYS A 64 19.28 -14.77 2.87
N GLY A 65 20.31 -14.72 2.02
CA GLY A 65 20.21 -14.22 0.64
C GLY A 65 19.15 -14.94 -0.19
N LEU A 66 19.03 -16.26 -0.02
CA LEU A 66 18.04 -17.09 -0.72
C LEU A 66 16.58 -16.63 -0.52
N PHE A 67 16.29 -15.95 0.60
CA PHE A 67 14.93 -15.48 0.93
C PHE A 67 14.68 -14.01 0.59
N GLU A 68 15.71 -13.31 0.10
CA GLU A 68 15.71 -11.86 -0.15
C GLU A 68 16.03 -11.51 -1.61
N ASP A 69 16.66 -12.42 -2.35
CA ASP A 69 17.03 -12.21 -3.75
C ASP A 69 15.93 -12.65 -4.74
N VAL A 70 16.27 -12.62 -6.04
CA VAL A 70 15.37 -13.03 -7.13
C VAL A 70 14.84 -14.45 -6.92
N ASN A 71 15.58 -15.32 -6.23
CA ASN A 71 15.20 -16.71 -6.00
C ASN A 71 14.23 -16.91 -4.83
N ALA A 72 13.89 -15.84 -4.09
CA ALA A 72 13.06 -15.90 -2.89
C ALA A 72 11.72 -16.59 -3.12
N TRP A 73 11.08 -16.38 -4.27
CA TRP A 73 9.82 -17.03 -4.61
C TRP A 73 9.95 -18.55 -4.63
N TRP A 74 10.94 -19.09 -5.35
CA TRP A 74 11.12 -20.54 -5.47
C TRP A 74 11.49 -21.17 -4.13
N ALA A 75 12.39 -20.53 -3.38
CA ALA A 75 12.78 -21.01 -2.06
C ALA A 75 11.60 -21.05 -1.08
N LEU A 76 10.81 -19.97 -1.01
CA LEU A 76 9.64 -19.90 -0.15
C LEU A 76 8.54 -20.87 -0.60
N SER A 77 8.34 -21.04 -1.91
CA SER A 77 7.38 -22.01 -2.46
C SER A 77 7.73 -23.44 -2.05
N GLU A 78 9.00 -23.81 -2.09
CA GLU A 78 9.46 -25.14 -1.66
C GLU A 78 9.32 -25.32 -0.14
N VAL A 79 9.72 -24.32 0.66
CA VAL A 79 9.52 -24.34 2.11
C VAL A 79 8.04 -24.49 2.45
N PHE A 80 7.18 -23.73 1.78
CA PHE A 80 5.74 -23.77 1.97
C PHE A 80 5.17 -25.14 1.63
N ALA A 81 5.55 -25.72 0.47
CA ALA A 81 5.12 -27.06 0.09
C ALA A 81 5.53 -28.12 1.13
N ASN A 82 6.77 -28.06 1.64
CA ASN A 82 7.24 -28.96 2.69
C ASN A 82 6.45 -28.80 4.00
N ILE A 83 6.10 -27.57 4.38
CA ILE A 83 5.23 -27.29 5.53
C ILE A 83 3.85 -27.93 5.34
N LEU A 84 3.24 -27.77 4.16
CA LEU A 84 1.90 -28.32 3.86
C LEU A 84 1.87 -29.86 3.86
N GLN A 85 3.01 -30.49 3.59
CA GLN A 85 3.19 -31.94 3.60
C GLN A 85 3.65 -32.50 4.95
N ASP A 86 3.89 -31.65 5.96
CA ASP A 86 4.32 -32.10 7.29
C ASP A 86 3.24 -33.00 7.93
N PRO A 87 3.58 -34.25 8.34
CA PRO A 87 2.61 -35.18 8.90
C PRO A 87 1.97 -34.68 10.21
N ASN A 88 2.67 -33.79 10.93
CA ASN A 88 2.22 -33.16 12.17
C ASN A 88 1.54 -31.81 11.92
N LEU A 89 1.31 -31.40 10.67
CA LEU A 89 0.51 -30.21 10.37
C LEU A 89 -0.92 -30.41 10.86
N LYS A 90 -1.36 -29.50 11.72
CA LYS A 90 -2.75 -29.39 12.18
C LYS A 90 -3.66 -28.97 11.02
N SER A 91 -4.97 -29.16 11.16
CA SER A 91 -5.89 -28.62 10.16
C SER A 91 -5.70 -27.11 10.06
N THR A 92 -5.54 -26.62 8.84
CA THR A 92 -5.03 -25.27 8.56
C THR A 92 -5.96 -24.55 7.59
N PHE A 93 -6.31 -23.32 7.91
CA PHE A 93 -6.95 -22.37 7.00
C PHE A 93 -5.90 -21.37 6.52
N LEU A 94 -5.77 -21.27 5.20
CA LEU A 94 -4.92 -20.31 4.51
C LEU A 94 -5.81 -19.27 3.85
N ILE A 95 -5.62 -18.01 4.21
CA ILE A 95 -6.55 -16.94 3.84
C ILE A 95 -5.79 -15.81 3.14
N ILE A 96 -6.18 -15.45 1.93
CA ILE A 96 -5.58 -14.32 1.20
C ILE A 96 -6.69 -13.34 0.85
N ASP A 97 -6.60 -12.12 1.37
CA ASP A 97 -7.54 -11.04 1.03
C ASP A 97 -7.01 -10.22 -0.14
N ALA A 98 -7.90 -9.85 -1.06
CA ALA A 98 -7.66 -8.97 -2.20
C ALA A 98 -6.55 -9.45 -3.14
N LEU A 99 -6.69 -10.66 -3.71
CA LEU A 99 -5.72 -11.19 -4.68
C LEU A 99 -5.50 -10.25 -5.88
N ASP A 100 -6.52 -9.49 -6.29
CA ASP A 100 -6.41 -8.47 -7.34
C ASP A 100 -5.44 -7.34 -7.00
N GLU A 101 -5.13 -7.14 -5.72
CA GLU A 101 -4.13 -6.17 -5.27
C GLU A 101 -2.70 -6.75 -5.28
N CYS A 102 -2.50 -8.02 -5.63
CA CYS A 102 -1.18 -8.58 -5.88
C CYS A 102 -0.73 -8.24 -7.31
N VAL A 103 0.18 -7.27 -7.43
CA VAL A 103 0.67 -6.73 -8.71
C VAL A 103 1.78 -7.60 -9.30
N THR A 104 2.75 -8.01 -8.48
CA THR A 104 3.93 -8.76 -8.97
C THR A 104 3.77 -10.25 -8.70
N ASP A 105 4.03 -11.06 -9.74
CA ASP A 105 4.03 -12.54 -9.70
C ASP A 105 2.69 -13.19 -9.31
N LEU A 106 1.56 -12.49 -9.48
CA LEU A 106 0.22 -13.04 -9.24
C LEU A 106 -0.04 -14.38 -9.97
N PRO A 107 0.34 -14.60 -11.24
CA PRO A 107 0.18 -15.90 -11.88
C PRO A 107 0.90 -17.04 -11.15
N HIS A 108 2.08 -16.77 -10.58
CA HIS A 108 2.80 -17.77 -9.79
C HIS A 108 2.04 -18.11 -8.50
N LEU A 109 1.49 -17.09 -7.82
CA LEU A 109 0.68 -17.27 -6.63
C LEU A 109 -0.58 -18.09 -6.91
N LEU A 110 -1.30 -17.77 -7.97
CA LEU A 110 -2.52 -18.46 -8.36
C LEU A 110 -2.25 -19.93 -8.73
N ASN A 111 -1.19 -20.19 -9.50
CA ASN A 111 -0.76 -21.56 -9.81
C ASN A 111 -0.46 -22.36 -8.53
N LEU A 112 0.26 -21.76 -7.58
CA LEU A 112 0.56 -22.41 -6.31
C LEU A 112 -0.72 -22.68 -5.50
N ILE A 113 -1.65 -21.73 -5.42
CA ILE A 113 -2.94 -21.92 -4.73
C ILE A 113 -3.68 -23.10 -5.35
N VAL A 114 -3.79 -23.13 -6.68
CA VAL A 114 -4.47 -24.20 -7.43
C VAL A 114 -3.81 -25.54 -7.15
N GLU A 115 -2.49 -25.65 -7.32
CA GLU A 115 -1.73 -26.88 -7.11
C GLU A 115 -1.90 -27.40 -5.68
N LYS A 116 -1.69 -26.52 -4.69
CA LYS A 116 -1.70 -26.90 -3.27
C LYS A 116 -3.10 -27.04 -2.68
N SER A 117 -4.15 -26.57 -3.37
CA SER A 117 -5.54 -26.68 -2.88
C SER A 117 -6.03 -28.12 -2.76
N SER A 118 -5.46 -29.04 -3.55
CA SER A 118 -5.93 -30.42 -3.65
C SER A 118 -4.94 -31.46 -3.09
N GLU A 119 -3.77 -31.01 -2.61
CA GLU A 119 -2.72 -31.92 -2.10
C GLU A 119 -2.99 -32.47 -0.70
N SER A 120 -3.67 -31.70 0.15
CA SER A 120 -3.87 -32.07 1.56
C SER A 120 -5.31 -31.79 2.02
N PRO A 121 -6.06 -32.79 2.48
CA PRO A 121 -7.42 -32.59 2.99
C PRO A 121 -7.45 -31.81 4.31
N ARG A 122 -6.29 -31.60 4.95
CA ARG A 122 -6.16 -30.83 6.19
C ARG A 122 -6.06 -29.33 5.94
N VAL A 123 -5.77 -28.92 4.71
CA VAL A 123 -5.51 -27.53 4.32
C VAL A 123 -6.71 -27.01 3.54
N LYS A 124 -7.22 -25.85 3.94
CA LYS A 124 -8.35 -25.18 3.28
C LYS A 124 -7.95 -23.77 2.89
N TRP A 125 -8.15 -23.42 1.63
CA TRP A 125 -7.89 -22.09 1.11
C TRP A 125 -9.17 -21.25 1.10
N ILE A 126 -9.06 -19.99 1.52
CA ILE A 126 -10.11 -18.98 1.39
C ILE A 126 -9.45 -17.76 0.77
N VAL A 127 -9.89 -17.38 -0.42
CA VAL A 127 -9.33 -16.23 -1.13
C VAL A 127 -10.44 -15.25 -1.50
N SER A 128 -10.14 -13.95 -1.48
CA SER A 128 -11.02 -12.91 -2.02
C SER A 128 -10.31 -12.17 -3.15
N SER A 129 -11.11 -11.63 -4.08
CA SER A 129 -10.63 -10.86 -5.23
C SER A 129 -11.79 -10.07 -5.82
N ARG A 130 -11.52 -8.97 -6.52
CA ARG A 130 -12.42 -8.43 -7.55
C ARG A 130 -12.64 -9.48 -8.66
N ASN A 131 -13.72 -9.33 -9.42
CA ASN A 131 -14.10 -10.21 -10.54
C ASN A 131 -13.21 -10.01 -11.78
N TRP A 132 -11.90 -10.21 -11.62
CA TRP A 132 -10.93 -10.11 -12.69
C TRP A 132 -10.79 -11.43 -13.42
N ARG A 133 -10.99 -11.39 -14.74
CA ARG A 133 -11.08 -12.58 -15.59
C ARG A 133 -9.85 -13.48 -15.49
N ASN A 134 -8.65 -12.91 -15.46
CA ASN A 134 -7.40 -13.66 -15.33
C ASN A 134 -7.29 -14.42 -14.01
N ILE A 135 -7.84 -13.87 -12.91
CA ILE A 135 -7.86 -14.54 -11.60
C ILE A 135 -8.91 -15.66 -11.61
N GLU A 136 -10.08 -15.37 -12.16
CA GLU A 136 -11.19 -16.31 -12.28
C GLU A 136 -10.80 -17.55 -13.10
N GLU A 137 -10.28 -17.35 -14.32
CA GLU A 137 -9.88 -18.42 -15.23
C GLU A 137 -8.82 -19.35 -14.61
N GLN A 138 -7.87 -18.80 -13.85
CA GLN A 138 -6.84 -19.60 -13.19
C GLN A 138 -7.40 -20.38 -12.00
N LEU A 139 -8.17 -19.74 -11.11
CA LEU A 139 -8.79 -20.43 -9.97
C LEU A 139 -9.83 -21.48 -10.42
N GLU A 140 -10.40 -21.34 -11.61
CA GLU A 140 -11.27 -22.36 -12.20
C GLU A 140 -10.58 -23.70 -12.46
N THR A 141 -9.26 -23.72 -12.59
CA THR A 141 -8.51 -24.97 -12.76
C THR A 141 -8.36 -25.78 -11.46
N ALA A 142 -8.72 -25.22 -10.30
CA ALA A 142 -8.69 -25.93 -9.02
C ALA A 142 -9.70 -27.08 -8.97
N GLY A 143 -9.24 -28.24 -8.47
CA GLY A 143 -10.01 -29.49 -8.45
C GLY A 143 -11.25 -29.46 -7.54
N GLN A 144 -11.13 -28.86 -6.35
CA GLN A 144 -12.25 -28.64 -5.44
C GLN A 144 -12.35 -27.16 -5.08
N LYS A 145 -13.46 -26.52 -5.44
CA LYS A 145 -13.72 -25.11 -5.15
C LYS A 145 -15.18 -24.83 -4.88
N VAL A 146 -15.42 -23.82 -4.06
CA VAL A 146 -16.73 -23.20 -3.87
C VAL A 146 -16.56 -21.71 -4.17
N ARG A 147 -17.28 -21.23 -5.19
CA ARG A 147 -17.29 -19.80 -5.54
C ARG A 147 -18.45 -19.13 -4.84
N LEU A 148 -18.16 -18.07 -4.08
CA LEU A 148 -19.16 -17.18 -3.51
C LEU A 148 -19.12 -15.85 -4.25
N CYS A 149 -20.03 -15.66 -5.20
CA CYS A 149 -20.20 -14.35 -5.85
C CYS A 149 -21.00 -13.44 -4.93
N LEU A 150 -20.36 -12.37 -4.44
CA LEU A 150 -21.02 -11.38 -3.59
C LEU A 150 -22.14 -10.66 -4.36
N GLU A 151 -21.92 -10.31 -5.63
CA GLU A 151 -22.92 -9.67 -6.51
C GLU A 151 -24.22 -10.48 -6.64
N LEU A 152 -24.14 -11.81 -6.66
CA LEU A 152 -25.31 -12.69 -6.74
C LEU A 152 -26.08 -12.80 -5.41
N ASN A 153 -25.51 -12.27 -4.33
CA ASN A 153 -26.08 -12.25 -2.99
C ASN A 153 -26.49 -10.82 -2.57
N GLU A 154 -26.89 -9.99 -3.53
CA GLU A 154 -27.30 -8.58 -3.36
C GLU A 154 -28.21 -8.38 -2.15
N LYS A 155 -29.24 -9.22 -1.97
CA LYS A 155 -30.16 -9.13 -0.81
C LYS A 155 -29.46 -9.25 0.55
N SER A 156 -28.50 -10.17 0.66
CA SER A 156 -27.74 -10.38 1.89
C SER A 156 -26.77 -9.22 2.15
N ILE A 157 -26.15 -8.69 1.08
CA ILE A 157 -25.26 -7.53 1.18
C ILE A 157 -26.07 -6.30 1.58
N SER A 158 -27.19 -6.04 0.92
CA SER A 158 -28.05 -4.90 1.24
C SER A 158 -28.59 -4.96 2.67
N ALA A 159 -28.94 -6.16 3.17
CA ALA A 159 -29.28 -6.35 4.56
C ALA A 159 -28.11 -6.03 5.51
N ALA A 160 -26.89 -6.49 5.20
CA ALA A 160 -25.70 -6.23 5.99
C ALA A 160 -25.33 -4.73 6.00
N VAL A 161 -25.39 -4.06 4.85
CA VAL A 161 -25.18 -2.62 4.71
C VAL A 161 -26.23 -1.85 5.48
N SER A 162 -27.51 -2.26 5.42
CA SER A 162 -28.59 -1.65 6.21
C SER A 162 -28.35 -1.76 7.72
N ILE A 163 -27.86 -2.90 8.20
CA ILE A 163 -27.45 -3.08 9.61
C ILE A 163 -26.29 -2.14 9.94
N TYR A 164 -25.28 -2.06 9.08
CA TYR A 164 -24.13 -1.19 9.27
C TYR A 164 -24.50 0.30 9.28
N ILE A 165 -25.39 0.73 8.37
CA ILE A 165 -25.94 2.09 8.33
C ILE A 165 -26.59 2.42 9.67
N ARG A 166 -27.51 1.57 10.16
CA ARG A 166 -28.17 1.79 11.44
C ARG A 166 -27.16 1.93 12.58
N HIS A 167 -26.16 1.05 12.64
CA HIS A 167 -25.10 1.13 13.64
C HIS A 167 -24.31 2.44 13.56
N LYS A 168 -23.89 2.86 12.36
CA LYS A 168 -23.15 4.12 12.16
C LYS A 168 -23.97 5.35 12.46
N VAL A 169 -25.26 5.34 12.09
CA VAL A 169 -26.21 6.41 12.42
C VAL A 169 -26.38 6.52 13.93
N ASP A 170 -26.49 5.42 14.65
CA ASP A 170 -26.62 5.44 16.11
C ASP A 170 -25.37 6.02 16.77
N GLN A 171 -24.17 5.63 16.31
CA GLN A 171 -22.90 6.23 16.76
C GLN A 171 -22.86 7.74 16.49
N LEU A 172 -23.22 8.15 15.28
CA LEU A 172 -23.20 9.57 14.89
C LEU A 172 -24.24 10.39 15.65
N ALA A 173 -25.42 9.83 15.89
CA ALA A 173 -26.49 10.45 16.65
C ALA A 173 -26.10 10.67 18.12
N GLN A 174 -25.38 9.72 18.72
CA GLN A 174 -24.80 9.87 20.06
C GLN A 174 -23.73 10.97 20.07
N LEU A 175 -22.79 10.92 19.13
CA LEU A 175 -21.68 11.88 19.03
C LEU A 175 -22.18 13.33 18.85
N LYS A 176 -23.11 13.54 17.93
CA LYS A 176 -23.62 14.86 17.54
C LYS A 176 -24.90 15.28 18.26
N LYS A 177 -25.42 14.43 19.16
CA LYS A 177 -26.66 14.63 19.93
C LYS A 177 -27.86 14.90 19.01
N TYR A 178 -28.03 14.07 17.98
CA TYR A 178 -29.15 14.19 17.04
C TYR A 178 -30.50 13.92 17.72
N ASP A 179 -31.51 14.68 17.31
CA ASP A 179 -32.89 14.34 17.60
C ASP A 179 -33.36 13.24 16.63
N ARG A 180 -34.54 12.69 16.92
CA ARG A 180 -35.14 11.61 16.13
C ARG A 180 -35.28 12.00 14.66
N ASN A 181 -35.74 13.21 14.35
CA ASN A 181 -35.96 13.65 12.97
C ASN A 181 -34.65 13.71 12.19
N THR A 182 -33.59 14.27 12.79
CA THR A 182 -32.26 14.34 12.17
C THR A 182 -31.68 12.94 11.98
N ARG A 183 -31.80 12.06 12.98
CA ARG A 183 -31.36 10.67 12.91
C ARG A 183 -32.05 9.92 11.77
N ASP A 184 -33.38 10.01 11.70
CA ASP A 184 -34.19 9.30 10.70
C ASP A 184 -33.88 9.83 9.28
N ALA A 185 -33.66 11.14 9.12
CA ALA A 185 -33.24 11.73 7.84
C ALA A 185 -31.85 11.27 7.39
N VAL A 186 -30.87 11.20 8.32
CA VAL A 186 -29.53 10.67 8.01
C VAL A 186 -29.63 9.19 7.63
N GLN A 187 -30.37 8.38 8.38
CA GLN A 187 -30.55 6.96 8.06
C GLN A 187 -31.17 6.78 6.68
N HIS A 188 -32.25 7.51 6.38
CA HIS A 188 -32.90 7.46 5.08
C HIS A 188 -31.93 7.82 3.95
N HIS A 189 -31.19 8.92 4.07
CA HIS A 189 -30.24 9.34 3.04
C HIS A 189 -29.15 8.30 2.80
N LEU A 190 -28.56 7.76 3.87
CA LEU A 190 -27.52 6.74 3.74
C LEU A 190 -28.07 5.48 3.05
N SER A 191 -29.27 5.02 3.43
CA SER A 191 -29.90 3.86 2.83
C SER A 191 -30.24 4.05 1.35
N SER A 192 -30.62 5.26 0.92
CA SER A 192 -30.96 5.54 -0.48
C SER A 192 -29.76 5.78 -1.40
N ASN A 193 -28.60 6.21 -0.86
CA ASN A 193 -27.48 6.69 -1.68
C ASN A 193 -26.23 5.80 -1.63
N ALA A 194 -26.13 4.89 -0.66
CA ALA A 194 -24.92 4.09 -0.46
C ALA A 194 -24.63 3.08 -1.57
N ASN A 195 -25.64 2.68 -2.37
CA ASN A 195 -25.52 1.61 -3.38
C ASN A 195 -24.79 0.37 -2.82
N ASP A 196 -25.24 -0.10 -1.66
CA ASP A 196 -24.67 -1.24 -0.95
C ASP A 196 -23.15 -1.18 -0.69
N THR A 197 -22.57 0.03 -0.65
CA THR A 197 -21.14 0.25 -0.44
C THR A 197 -20.85 0.67 1.00
N PHE A 198 -20.27 -0.25 1.78
CA PHE A 198 -19.86 0.02 3.17
C PHE A 198 -18.90 1.21 3.29
N LEU A 199 -17.96 1.36 2.34
CA LEU A 199 -16.97 2.43 2.35
C LEU A 199 -17.63 3.80 2.17
N TRP A 200 -18.58 3.93 1.25
CA TRP A 200 -19.35 5.17 1.06
C TRP A 200 -20.04 5.58 2.36
N VAL A 201 -20.69 4.64 3.06
CA VAL A 201 -21.35 4.90 4.36
C VAL A 201 -20.34 5.38 5.39
N ALA A 202 -19.17 4.72 5.47
CA ALA A 202 -18.10 5.10 6.39
C ALA A 202 -17.59 6.53 6.13
N LEU A 203 -17.30 6.86 4.87
CA LEU A 203 -16.81 8.17 4.45
C LEU A 203 -17.82 9.28 4.76
N VAL A 204 -19.10 9.08 4.41
CA VAL A 204 -20.15 10.07 4.71
C VAL A 204 -20.33 10.25 6.22
N CYS A 205 -20.29 9.18 7.00
CA CYS A 205 -20.38 9.28 8.46
C CYS A 205 -19.17 9.99 9.07
N GLN A 206 -17.97 9.78 8.53
CA GLN A 206 -16.75 10.47 8.94
C GLN A 206 -16.84 11.98 8.66
N GLU A 207 -17.26 12.36 7.46
CA GLU A 207 -17.48 13.77 7.08
C GLU A 207 -18.54 14.45 7.96
N LEU A 208 -19.61 13.73 8.31
CA LEU A 208 -20.62 14.25 9.23
C LEU A 208 -20.14 14.28 10.69
N ALA A 209 -19.18 13.43 11.07
CA ALA A 209 -18.62 13.38 12.41
C ALA A 209 -17.63 14.53 12.67
N ASP A 210 -17.05 15.13 11.63
CA ASP A 210 -16.12 16.26 11.72
C ASP A 210 -16.63 17.34 12.71
N PRO A 211 -15.85 17.71 13.75
CA PRO A 211 -16.21 18.75 14.72
C PRO A 211 -16.65 20.09 14.10
N LYS A 212 -16.12 20.45 12.92
CA LYS A 212 -16.47 21.66 12.16
C LYS A 212 -17.93 21.61 11.67
N VAL A 213 -18.50 20.41 11.48
CA VAL A 213 -19.91 20.22 11.12
C VAL A 213 -20.79 20.25 12.38
N ARG A 214 -21.43 21.41 12.60
CA ARG A 214 -22.42 21.57 13.67
C ARG A 214 -23.72 20.83 13.34
N LYS A 215 -24.39 20.27 14.36
CA LYS A 215 -25.67 19.54 14.23
C LYS A 215 -26.70 20.25 13.33
N ARG A 216 -26.85 21.57 13.47
CA ARG A 216 -27.81 22.36 12.68
C ARG A 216 -27.54 22.38 11.17
N HIS A 217 -26.31 22.07 10.75
CA HIS A 217 -25.88 22.04 9.35
C HIS A 217 -25.85 20.60 8.80
N THR A 218 -26.07 19.57 9.63
CA THR A 218 -26.04 18.16 9.22
C THR A 218 -26.92 17.90 8.01
N LEU A 219 -28.19 18.31 8.04
CA LEU A 219 -29.13 18.04 6.93
C LEU A 219 -28.74 18.77 5.63
N ALA A 220 -28.13 19.96 5.74
CA ALA A 220 -27.66 20.70 4.57
C ALA A 220 -26.43 20.01 3.95
N LYS A 221 -25.45 19.62 4.77
CA LYS A 221 -24.28 18.85 4.32
C LYS A 221 -24.70 17.47 3.80
N LEU A 222 -25.70 16.83 4.39
CA LEU A 222 -26.22 15.53 3.97
C LEU A 222 -26.66 15.53 2.50
N LYS A 223 -27.40 16.57 2.09
CA LYS A 223 -27.86 16.75 0.70
C LYS A 223 -26.73 16.94 -0.30
N SER A 224 -25.54 17.33 0.15
CA SER A 224 -24.39 17.47 -0.73
C SER A 224 -23.71 16.13 -1.04
N PHE A 225 -24.00 15.02 -0.33
CA PHE A 225 -23.35 13.73 -0.62
C PHE A 225 -24.07 13.02 -1.77
N PRO A 226 -23.39 12.80 -2.92
CA PRO A 226 -23.98 12.15 -4.06
C PRO A 226 -24.09 10.64 -3.86
N GLN A 227 -24.89 10.00 -4.71
CA GLN A 227 -25.05 8.56 -4.76
C GLN A 227 -23.79 7.88 -5.30
N GLY A 228 -23.35 6.80 -4.65
CA GLY A 228 -22.22 5.99 -5.11
C GLY A 228 -20.83 6.57 -4.78
N LEU A 229 -19.82 5.68 -4.79
CA LEU A 229 -18.46 5.97 -4.33
C LEU A 229 -17.70 6.92 -5.26
N ASP A 230 -17.74 6.71 -6.57
CA ASP A 230 -16.97 7.52 -7.53
C ASP A 230 -17.49 8.96 -7.58
N SER A 231 -18.81 9.15 -7.51
CA SER A 231 -19.40 10.48 -7.39
C SER A 231 -19.02 11.15 -6.06
N LEU A 232 -18.92 10.38 -4.97
CA LEU A 232 -18.46 10.90 -3.68
C LEU A 232 -17.00 11.37 -3.76
N TYR A 233 -16.12 10.59 -4.41
CA TYR A 233 -14.73 11.00 -4.63
C TYR A 233 -14.61 12.22 -5.53
N ASN A 234 -15.40 12.30 -6.61
CA ASN A 234 -15.46 13.49 -7.46
C ASN A 234 -15.83 14.74 -6.64
N ARG A 235 -16.84 14.64 -5.78
CA ARG A 235 -17.21 15.75 -4.90
C ARG A 235 -16.10 16.12 -3.91
N MET A 236 -15.37 15.15 -3.37
CA MET A 236 -14.21 15.42 -2.50
C MET A 236 -13.11 16.17 -3.29
N MET A 237 -12.87 15.80 -4.54
CA MET A 237 -11.93 16.52 -5.41
C MET A 237 -12.39 17.94 -5.75
N GLU A 238 -13.69 18.16 -5.94
CA GLU A 238 -14.25 19.51 -6.09
C GLU A 238 -14.03 20.33 -4.82
N GLN A 239 -14.25 19.74 -3.64
CA GLN A 239 -13.97 20.41 -2.36
C GLN A 239 -12.50 20.79 -2.23
N VAL A 240 -11.58 19.90 -2.61
CA VAL A 240 -10.13 20.19 -2.64
C VAL A 240 -9.82 21.33 -3.60
N ARG A 241 -10.49 21.39 -4.76
CA ARG A 241 -10.27 22.45 -5.76
C ARG A 241 -10.69 23.84 -5.26
N ASP A 242 -11.71 23.90 -4.42
CA ASP A 242 -12.26 25.14 -3.90
C ASP A 242 -11.51 25.68 -2.66
N LEU A 243 -10.48 24.98 -2.18
CA LEU A 243 -9.62 25.42 -1.07
C LEU A 243 -8.59 26.45 -1.54
N ASP A 244 -8.18 27.33 -0.62
CA ASP A 244 -7.04 28.24 -0.85
C ASP A 244 -5.75 27.44 -1.10
N ASP A 245 -5.57 26.32 -0.40
CA ASP A 245 -4.43 25.40 -0.52
C ASP A 245 -4.62 24.31 -1.58
N ALA A 246 -5.48 24.53 -2.57
CA ALA A 246 -5.83 23.52 -3.58
C ALA A 246 -4.61 22.93 -4.30
N ASP A 247 -3.61 23.75 -4.61
CA ASP A 247 -2.42 23.30 -5.33
C ASP A 247 -1.49 22.46 -4.45
N LEU A 248 -1.37 22.78 -3.15
CA LEU A 248 -0.66 21.94 -2.18
C LEU A 248 -1.33 20.57 -2.04
N CYS A 249 -2.66 20.56 -1.89
CA CYS A 249 -3.43 19.32 -1.77
C CYS A 249 -3.32 18.45 -3.03
N LYS A 250 -3.43 19.05 -4.23
CA LYS A 250 -3.26 18.32 -5.49
C LYS A 250 -1.86 17.74 -5.62
N GLN A 251 -0.83 18.48 -5.21
CA GLN A 251 0.55 17.99 -5.23
C GLN A 251 0.76 16.81 -4.28
N VAL A 252 0.22 16.90 -3.06
CA VAL A 252 0.21 15.79 -2.10
C VAL A 252 -0.49 14.55 -2.71
N LEU A 253 -1.69 14.72 -3.26
CA LEU A 253 -2.45 13.64 -3.89
C LEU A 253 -1.71 13.04 -5.09
N ALA A 254 -1.04 13.86 -5.89
CA ALA A 254 -0.24 13.45 -7.04
C ALA A 254 0.97 12.60 -6.62
N ILE A 255 1.71 13.04 -5.59
CA ILE A 255 2.85 12.29 -5.04
C ILE A 255 2.37 10.98 -4.41
N ALA A 256 1.36 11.04 -3.52
CA ALA A 256 0.79 9.87 -2.88
C ALA A 256 0.34 8.81 -3.92
N SER A 257 -0.19 9.25 -5.06
CA SER A 257 -0.65 8.37 -6.14
C SER A 257 0.46 7.58 -6.84
N VAL A 258 1.70 8.08 -6.87
CA VAL A 258 2.80 7.45 -7.61
C VAL A 258 3.86 6.80 -6.72
N VAL A 259 3.88 7.09 -5.42
CA VAL A 259 4.85 6.46 -4.50
C VAL A 259 4.58 4.97 -4.35
N TYR A 260 5.65 4.19 -4.18
CA TYR A 260 5.59 2.73 -4.11
C TYR A 260 5.18 2.22 -2.72
N ARG A 261 5.22 3.06 -1.70
CA ARG A 261 4.72 2.74 -0.35
C ARG A 261 4.17 4.00 0.31
N PRO A 262 3.35 3.86 1.38
CA PRO A 262 3.02 4.96 2.27
C PRO A 262 4.28 5.72 2.72
N VAL A 263 4.21 7.05 2.68
CA VAL A 263 5.33 7.95 2.97
C VAL A 263 5.11 8.67 4.29
N SER A 264 6.18 8.84 5.06
CA SER A 264 6.12 9.69 6.27
C SER A 264 5.92 11.16 5.89
N LEU A 265 5.44 11.97 6.84
CA LEU A 265 5.33 13.42 6.66
C LEU A 265 6.68 14.02 6.25
N LYS A 266 7.78 13.62 6.92
CA LYS A 266 9.13 14.09 6.56
C LYS A 266 9.46 13.74 5.11
N GLU A 267 9.28 12.50 4.68
CA GLU A 267 9.54 12.11 3.28
C GLU A 267 8.65 12.90 2.30
N LEU A 268 7.37 13.08 2.61
CA LEU A 268 6.43 13.81 1.75
C LEU A 268 6.80 15.30 1.62
N THR A 269 7.17 15.95 2.73
CA THR A 269 7.62 17.34 2.76
C THR A 269 8.80 17.56 1.80
N PHE A 270 9.77 16.66 1.84
CA PHE A 270 10.91 16.78 0.94
C PHE A 270 10.57 16.37 -0.50
N LEU A 271 9.66 15.42 -0.73
CA LEU A 271 9.21 15.06 -2.09
C LEU A 271 8.36 16.15 -2.75
N ALA A 272 7.68 16.98 -1.96
CA ALA A 272 6.86 18.10 -2.42
C ALA A 272 7.59 19.43 -2.16
N THR A 273 8.28 19.98 -3.15
CA THR A 273 9.05 21.25 -3.01
C THR A 273 8.26 22.40 -2.38
N SER A 274 6.95 22.47 -2.62
CA SER A 274 6.07 23.50 -2.05
C SER A 274 5.81 23.34 -0.55
N LEU A 275 6.12 22.17 0.02
CA LEU A 275 5.94 21.88 1.43
C LEU A 275 7.20 22.07 2.25
N GLU A 276 8.37 22.27 1.62
CA GLU A 276 9.66 22.43 2.33
C GLU A 276 9.65 23.58 3.33
N ASP A 277 8.89 24.64 3.04
CA ASP A 277 8.75 25.79 3.93
C ASP A 277 8.07 25.43 5.27
N PHE A 278 7.40 24.27 5.35
CA PHE A 278 6.71 23.75 6.52
C PHE A 278 7.47 22.60 7.21
N ASP A 279 8.76 22.40 6.93
CA ASP A 279 9.52 21.25 7.45
C ASP A 279 9.55 21.16 9.00
N ASP A 280 9.52 22.30 9.68
CA ASP A 280 9.46 22.41 11.14
C ASP A 280 8.03 22.63 11.68
N ASP A 281 7.02 22.71 10.80
CA ASP A 281 5.61 22.97 11.14
C ASP A 281 4.74 21.75 10.83
N LEU A 282 4.84 20.75 11.71
CA LEU A 282 4.06 19.52 11.60
C LEU A 282 2.55 19.80 11.63
N ASP A 283 2.08 20.76 12.43
CA ASP A 283 0.65 21.07 12.55
C ASP A 283 0.08 21.53 11.20
N THR A 284 0.77 22.43 10.50
CA THR A 284 0.37 22.87 9.16
C THR A 284 0.39 21.73 8.14
N LEU A 285 1.40 20.85 8.19
CA LEU A 285 1.44 19.67 7.32
C LEU A 285 0.24 18.74 7.58
N GLU A 286 -0.08 18.47 8.84
CA GLU A 286 -1.25 17.66 9.20
C GLU A 286 -2.56 18.31 8.71
N GLU A 287 -2.67 19.64 8.77
CA GLU A 287 -3.82 20.38 8.23
C GLU A 287 -3.94 20.25 6.71
N ILE A 288 -2.83 20.31 5.97
CA ILE A 288 -2.83 20.12 4.50
C ILE A 288 -3.24 18.68 4.14
N ILE A 289 -2.71 17.67 4.85
CA ILE A 289 -3.12 16.27 4.63
C ILE A 289 -4.60 16.09 4.99
N GLY A 290 -5.07 16.69 6.08
CA GLY A 290 -6.49 16.68 6.46
C GLY A 290 -7.38 17.37 5.42
N SER A 291 -6.86 18.39 4.74
CA SER A 291 -7.54 19.14 3.68
C SER A 291 -7.67 18.35 2.37
N CYS A 292 -6.84 17.33 2.14
CA CYS A 292 -7.04 16.33 1.10
C CYS A 292 -8.30 15.46 1.34
N GLY A 293 -8.98 15.66 2.48
CA GLY A 293 -10.23 15.01 2.83
C GLY A 293 -10.06 13.51 3.05
N SER A 294 -11.17 12.77 2.95
CA SER A 294 -11.19 11.33 3.18
C SER A 294 -10.61 10.49 2.02
N LEU A 295 -9.76 11.10 1.18
CA LEU A 295 -8.92 10.39 0.19
C LEU A 295 -7.66 9.84 0.86
N LEU A 296 -7.08 10.63 1.77
CA LEU A 296 -5.89 10.28 2.53
C LEU A 296 -6.22 10.17 4.03
N THR A 297 -5.34 9.50 4.77
CA THR A 297 -5.40 9.42 6.22
C THR A 297 -3.98 9.41 6.78
N LEU A 298 -3.79 10.16 7.86
CA LEU A 298 -2.53 10.19 8.59
C LEU A 298 -2.59 9.21 9.76
N ARG A 299 -1.60 8.33 9.87
CA ARG A 299 -1.45 7.38 10.98
C ARG A 299 0.00 7.38 11.43
N GLU A 300 0.24 7.75 12.68
CA GLU A 300 1.59 7.76 13.27
C GLU A 300 2.61 8.53 12.40
N GLY A 301 2.20 9.68 11.84
CA GLY A 301 3.06 10.49 10.97
C GLY A 301 3.29 9.92 9.56
N VAL A 302 2.55 8.89 9.15
CA VAL A 302 2.62 8.28 7.81
C VAL A 302 1.30 8.48 7.06
N VAL A 303 1.42 8.91 5.80
CA VAL A 303 0.31 9.22 4.90
C VAL A 303 -0.08 7.97 4.12
N TYR A 304 -1.34 7.56 4.28
CA TYR A 304 -1.95 6.43 3.60
C TYR A 304 -3.14 6.88 2.76
N PHE A 305 -3.46 6.14 1.71
CA PHE A 305 -4.80 6.18 1.16
C PHE A 305 -5.78 5.55 2.15
N VAL A 306 -7.00 6.09 2.20
CA VAL A 306 -8.07 5.46 2.99
C VAL A 306 -8.41 4.06 2.45
N HIS A 307 -8.35 3.89 1.13
CA HIS A 307 -8.58 2.61 0.48
C HIS A 307 -7.96 2.59 -0.93
N GLN A 308 -7.64 1.39 -1.47
CA GLN A 308 -7.12 1.23 -2.83
C GLN A 308 -8.01 1.91 -3.89
N SER A 309 -9.33 1.86 -3.72
CA SER A 309 -10.28 2.53 -4.62
C SER A 309 -10.08 4.05 -4.73
N ALA A 310 -9.57 4.72 -3.70
CA ALA A 310 -9.25 6.15 -3.78
C ALA A 310 -8.03 6.38 -4.69
N LYS A 311 -6.99 5.54 -4.58
CA LYS A 311 -5.84 5.56 -5.48
C LYS A 311 -6.26 5.24 -6.92
N ASP A 312 -7.09 4.22 -7.11
CA ASP A 312 -7.64 3.83 -8.41
C ASP A 312 -8.41 4.99 -9.06
N PHE A 313 -9.28 5.66 -8.29
CA PHE A 313 -10.05 6.82 -8.75
C PHE A 313 -9.14 7.97 -9.19
N LEU A 314 -8.12 8.30 -8.38
CA LEU A 314 -7.17 9.37 -8.68
C LEU A 314 -6.33 9.09 -9.93
N LEU A 315 -5.94 7.84 -10.15
CA LEU A 315 -5.12 7.43 -11.30
C LEU A 315 -5.92 7.23 -12.59
N ASN A 316 -7.23 6.94 -12.50
CA ASN A 316 -8.04 6.63 -13.68
C ASN A 316 -9.03 7.75 -14.06
N GLU A 317 -9.76 8.30 -13.10
CA GLU A 317 -10.83 9.27 -13.35
C GLU A 317 -10.38 10.71 -13.12
N ALA A 318 -9.67 10.95 -12.02
CA ALA A 318 -9.19 12.29 -11.65
C ALA A 318 -7.74 12.56 -12.07
N ALA A 319 -7.14 11.71 -12.91
CA ALA A 319 -5.74 11.83 -13.32
C ALA A 319 -5.44 13.20 -13.92
N ASN A 320 -6.31 13.72 -14.78
CA ASN A 320 -6.13 15.05 -15.38
C ASN A 320 -6.21 16.21 -14.38
N GLN A 321 -6.80 15.99 -13.19
CA GLN A 321 -6.97 17.02 -12.16
C GLN A 321 -5.74 17.15 -11.25
N ILE A 322 -5.04 16.04 -10.99
CA ILE A 322 -3.87 15.99 -10.09
C ILE A 322 -2.55 15.72 -10.84
N LEU A 323 -2.61 15.11 -12.02
CA LEU A 323 -1.48 14.69 -12.85
C LEU A 323 -1.64 15.30 -14.25
N SER A 324 -1.69 16.63 -14.33
CA SER A 324 -1.94 17.38 -15.59
C SER A 324 -0.98 17.02 -16.74
N SER A 325 0.23 16.59 -16.40
CA SER A 325 1.27 16.19 -17.36
C SER A 325 1.45 14.67 -17.46
N GLY A 326 0.53 13.89 -16.87
CA GLY A 326 0.51 12.44 -16.88
C GLY A 326 1.34 11.77 -15.78
N ILE A 327 1.07 10.48 -15.55
CA ILE A 327 1.73 9.65 -14.52
C ILE A 327 3.25 9.63 -14.71
N ALA A 328 3.72 9.42 -15.95
CA ALA A 328 5.14 9.39 -16.28
C ALA A 328 5.89 10.68 -15.87
N HIS A 329 5.24 11.84 -16.07
CA HIS A 329 5.82 13.11 -15.65
C HIS A 329 5.90 13.19 -14.14
N GLN A 330 4.89 12.73 -13.42
CA GLN A 330 4.90 12.73 -11.96
C GLN A 330 6.01 11.82 -11.40
N HIS A 331 6.22 10.63 -11.97
CA HIS A 331 7.37 9.79 -11.62
C HIS A 331 8.69 10.54 -11.87
N ARG A 332 8.81 11.29 -12.98
CA ARG A 332 10.00 12.12 -13.25
C ARG A 332 10.20 13.21 -12.20
N VAL A 333 9.14 13.89 -11.76
CA VAL A 333 9.20 14.90 -10.70
C VAL A 333 9.74 14.28 -9.41
N VAL A 334 9.19 13.14 -8.99
CA VAL A 334 9.63 12.43 -7.78
C VAL A 334 11.07 11.92 -7.91
N PHE A 335 11.48 11.44 -9.09
CA PHE A 335 12.87 11.05 -9.38
C PHE A 335 13.84 12.23 -9.24
N SER A 336 13.59 13.33 -9.95
CA SER A 336 14.46 14.51 -9.93
C SER A 336 14.60 15.05 -8.50
N ARG A 337 13.47 15.10 -7.79
CA ARG A 337 13.43 15.53 -6.41
C ARG A 337 14.18 14.58 -5.47
N SER A 338 14.04 13.27 -5.67
CA SER A 338 14.78 12.25 -4.92
C SER A 338 16.29 12.42 -5.05
N LEU A 339 16.80 12.68 -6.26
CA LEU A 339 18.22 12.94 -6.47
C LEU A 339 18.69 14.23 -5.78
N GLN A 340 17.87 15.28 -5.79
CA GLN A 340 18.16 16.54 -5.10
C GLN A 340 18.28 16.31 -3.59
N ILE A 341 17.25 15.72 -2.96
CA ILE A 341 17.22 15.45 -1.51
C ILE A 341 18.42 14.61 -1.10
N MET A 342 18.71 13.53 -1.83
CA MET A 342 19.88 12.70 -1.53
C MET A 342 21.20 13.46 -1.71
N SER A 343 21.29 14.36 -2.69
CA SER A 343 22.49 15.17 -2.90
C SER A 343 22.74 16.17 -1.77
N GLU A 344 21.67 16.70 -1.17
CA GLU A 344 21.75 17.66 -0.07
C GLU A 344 21.95 16.95 1.28
N THR A 345 21.24 15.83 1.50
CA THR A 345 21.21 15.10 2.77
C THR A 345 22.40 14.17 2.95
N LEU A 346 22.78 13.40 1.92
CA LEU A 346 23.76 12.34 2.07
C LEU A 346 25.17 12.91 2.25
N ARG A 347 25.80 12.55 3.35
CA ARG A 347 27.19 12.89 3.69
C ARG A 347 27.89 11.66 4.24
N ARG A 348 29.21 11.67 4.21
CA ARG A 348 30.03 10.66 4.87
C ARG A 348 29.69 10.59 6.35
N ASP A 349 29.56 9.37 6.85
CA ASP A 349 29.31 9.10 8.27
C ASP A 349 28.05 9.81 8.77
N ILE A 350 26.93 9.60 8.07
CA ILE A 350 25.69 10.35 8.31
C ILE A 350 25.10 10.10 9.70
N TYR A 351 25.34 8.92 10.27
CA TYR A 351 24.97 8.54 11.63
C TYR A 351 26.07 8.77 12.67
N ASP A 352 27.20 9.38 12.27
CA ASP A 352 28.33 9.69 13.16
C ASP A 352 28.83 8.46 13.93
N LEU A 353 28.99 7.34 13.22
CA LEU A 353 29.41 6.05 13.79
C LEU A 353 30.91 6.02 14.11
N HIS A 354 31.69 6.93 13.51
CA HIS A 354 33.15 7.10 13.61
C HIS A 354 34.00 5.91 13.14
N HIS A 355 33.48 4.68 13.24
CA HIS A 355 34.17 3.44 12.90
C HIS A 355 33.50 2.73 11.71
N PRO A 356 34.15 2.67 10.54
CA PRO A 356 33.56 2.14 9.31
C PRO A 356 33.34 0.60 9.31
N GLY A 357 33.77 -0.11 10.36
CA GLY A 357 33.65 -1.57 10.49
C GLY A 357 32.57 -2.04 11.46
N ILE A 358 31.72 -1.15 11.98
CA ILE A 358 30.66 -1.55 12.91
C ILE A 358 29.62 -2.43 12.20
N SER A 359 29.23 -3.52 12.84
CA SER A 359 28.16 -4.37 12.32
C SER A 359 26.83 -3.61 12.31
N ILE A 360 26.09 -3.68 11.20
CA ILE A 360 24.75 -3.08 11.06
C ILE A 360 23.75 -3.57 12.11
N HIS A 361 23.99 -4.73 12.72
CA HIS A 361 23.17 -5.25 13.82
C HIS A 361 23.35 -4.46 15.14
N HIS A 362 24.47 -3.75 15.29
CA HIS A 362 24.78 -2.93 16.46
C HIS A 362 24.47 -1.45 16.27
N VAL A 363 24.19 -1.02 15.04
CA VAL A 363 23.84 0.37 14.73
C VAL A 363 22.41 0.66 15.18
N ARG A 364 22.24 1.76 15.91
CA ARG A 364 20.93 2.31 16.31
C ARG A 364 20.65 3.58 15.50
N GLN A 365 19.39 3.78 15.14
CA GLN A 365 18.95 5.01 14.51
C GLN A 365 19.14 6.19 15.49
N PRO A 366 19.83 7.27 15.09
CA PRO A 366 19.90 8.51 15.87
C PRO A 366 18.52 9.18 15.96
N GLU A 367 18.32 9.99 17.00
CA GLU A 367 17.14 10.85 17.15
C GLU A 367 17.60 12.31 17.30
N PRO A 368 17.28 13.20 16.35
CA PRO A 368 16.48 12.97 15.13
C PRO A 368 17.23 12.12 14.08
N ASP A 369 16.50 11.37 13.26
CA ASP A 369 17.10 10.58 12.19
C ASP A 369 17.53 11.47 11.01
N PRO A 370 18.85 11.62 10.74
CA PRO A 370 19.33 12.43 9.63
C PRO A 370 18.97 11.84 8.24
N LEU A 371 18.58 10.57 8.16
CA LEU A 371 18.13 9.94 6.92
C LEU A 371 16.62 10.05 6.68
N ALA A 372 15.83 10.52 7.65
CA ALA A 372 14.37 10.59 7.51
C ALA A 372 13.90 11.32 6.23
N PRO A 373 14.49 12.45 5.80
CA PRO A 373 14.14 13.12 4.55
C PRO A 373 14.42 12.28 3.29
N ALA A 374 15.53 11.54 3.28
CA ALA A 374 16.06 10.87 2.10
C ALA A 374 15.72 9.37 2.05
N ARG A 375 15.09 8.82 3.09
CA ARG A 375 14.87 7.38 3.26
C ARG A 375 14.10 6.75 2.11
N TYR A 376 12.97 7.35 1.72
CA TYR A 376 12.21 6.92 0.54
C TYR A 376 13.06 6.99 -0.73
N SER A 377 13.70 8.13 -0.96
CA SER A 377 14.51 8.40 -2.15
C SER A 377 15.69 7.44 -2.28
N CYS A 378 16.33 7.05 -1.18
CA CYS A 378 17.44 6.09 -1.19
C CYS A 378 17.04 4.75 -1.79
N ILE A 379 15.79 4.32 -1.59
CA ILE A 379 15.30 3.03 -2.07
C ILE A 379 14.72 3.13 -3.48
N TYR A 380 13.91 4.15 -3.77
CA TYR A 380 13.00 4.13 -4.93
C TYR A 380 13.35 5.09 -6.08
N TRP A 381 14.46 5.82 -6.02
CA TRP A 381 14.77 6.82 -7.05
C TRP A 381 14.93 6.22 -8.45
N VAL A 382 15.51 5.01 -8.58
CA VAL A 382 15.65 4.32 -9.88
C VAL A 382 14.32 3.76 -10.36
N ASP A 383 13.44 3.28 -9.47
CA ASP A 383 12.10 2.84 -9.84
C ASP A 383 11.32 3.98 -10.49
N HIS A 384 11.34 5.18 -9.89
CA HIS A 384 10.72 6.36 -10.47
C HIS A 384 11.34 6.77 -11.81
N LEU A 385 12.66 6.64 -11.97
CA LEU A 385 13.32 6.88 -13.26
C LEU A 385 12.83 5.90 -14.33
N ASN A 386 12.75 4.62 -13.99
CA ASN A 386 12.30 3.56 -14.89
C ASN A 386 10.86 3.82 -15.39
N ASP A 387 9.95 4.14 -14.47
CA ASP A 387 8.55 4.38 -14.81
C ASP A 387 8.36 5.70 -15.56
N ALA A 388 9.20 6.69 -15.31
CA ALA A 388 9.24 7.92 -16.10
C ALA A 388 9.66 7.67 -17.56
N ILE A 389 10.54 6.69 -17.82
CA ILE A 389 11.04 6.33 -19.16
C ILE A 389 10.05 5.40 -19.87
N SER A 390 9.60 4.35 -19.19
CA SER A 390 8.80 3.27 -19.78
C SER A 390 7.45 3.74 -20.34
N HIS A 391 6.94 4.87 -19.84
CA HIS A 391 5.70 5.48 -20.31
C HIS A 391 5.87 6.57 -21.39
N ARG A 392 7.09 6.81 -21.90
CA ARG A 392 7.34 7.77 -22.99
C ARG A 392 7.59 7.10 -24.34
N THR A 393 7.05 7.70 -25.40
CA THR A 393 7.35 7.36 -26.79
C THR A 393 8.20 8.39 -27.53
N SER A 394 8.50 9.58 -27.00
CA SER A 394 9.07 10.65 -27.87
C SER A 394 9.88 11.80 -27.25
N THR A 395 10.34 11.75 -25.99
CA THR A 395 11.21 12.84 -25.46
C THR A 395 12.42 12.29 -24.70
N PRO A 396 13.65 12.51 -25.20
CA PRO A 396 14.87 11.95 -24.61
C PRO A 396 15.07 12.46 -23.18
N ILE A 397 15.44 11.55 -22.30
CA ILE A 397 15.78 11.88 -20.92
C ILE A 397 17.25 12.31 -20.89
N ASN A 398 17.48 13.63 -20.90
CA ASN A 398 18.80 14.21 -20.63
C ASN A 398 19.28 13.95 -19.18
N ASP A 399 18.66 13.08 -18.40
CA ASP A 399 19.15 12.73 -17.06
C ASP A 399 20.17 11.58 -17.08
N LEU A 400 20.19 10.77 -18.16
CA LEU A 400 21.02 9.55 -18.31
C LEU A 400 22.31 9.73 -19.14
N HIS A 401 22.47 10.83 -19.89
CA HIS A 401 23.70 11.10 -20.64
C HIS A 401 24.92 11.39 -19.72
N ASP A 402 26.13 11.30 -20.29
CA ASP A 402 27.36 11.75 -19.64
C ASP A 402 27.25 13.22 -19.22
N ASN A 403 27.58 13.54 -17.97
CA ASN A 403 27.30 14.83 -17.30
C ASN A 403 25.81 15.14 -16.98
N GLY A 404 24.92 14.17 -17.19
CA GLY A 404 23.54 14.21 -16.72
C GLY A 404 23.41 14.17 -15.19
N THR A 405 22.18 14.32 -14.71
CA THR A 405 21.86 14.39 -13.27
C THR A 405 22.27 13.11 -12.54
N VAL A 406 22.03 11.94 -13.16
CA VAL A 406 22.41 10.63 -12.59
C VAL A 406 23.92 10.50 -12.50
N TYR A 407 24.64 10.79 -13.58
CA TYR A 407 26.12 10.75 -13.60
C TYR A 407 26.74 11.64 -12.52
N LYS A 408 26.27 12.89 -12.40
CA LYS A 408 26.73 13.84 -11.39
C LYS A 408 26.45 13.35 -9.97
N PHE A 409 25.29 12.74 -9.73
CA PHE A 409 24.95 12.14 -8.44
C PHE A 409 25.89 10.98 -8.11
N LEU A 410 26.07 10.02 -9.03
CA LEU A 410 26.90 8.84 -8.79
C LEU A 410 28.35 9.22 -8.48
N ILE A 411 28.94 10.15 -9.25
CA ILE A 411 30.32 10.60 -8.98
C ILE A 411 30.48 11.22 -7.59
N LYS A 412 29.49 11.99 -7.13
CA LYS A 412 29.61 12.76 -5.89
C LYS A 412 29.13 12.03 -4.64
N LYS A 413 28.14 11.14 -4.79
CA LYS A 413 27.32 10.64 -3.68
C LYS A 413 27.17 9.13 -3.66
N TYR A 414 27.67 8.37 -4.65
CA TYR A 414 27.46 6.92 -4.71
C TYR A 414 27.89 6.18 -3.44
N LEU A 415 29.06 6.49 -2.89
CA LEU A 415 29.51 5.85 -1.64
C LEU A 415 28.64 6.22 -0.42
N TYR A 416 28.13 7.45 -0.36
CA TYR A 416 27.24 7.89 0.72
C TYR A 416 25.84 7.27 0.56
N TRP A 417 25.42 7.01 -0.68
CA TRP A 417 24.21 6.27 -0.95
C TRP A 417 24.34 4.80 -0.53
N LEU A 418 25.47 4.13 -0.80
CA LEU A 418 25.73 2.78 -0.29
C LEU A 418 25.78 2.73 1.25
N GLU A 419 26.36 3.75 1.88
CA GLU A 419 26.32 3.91 3.33
C GLU A 419 24.87 4.02 3.83
N ALA A 420 24.07 4.91 3.25
CA ALA A 420 22.66 5.08 3.60
C ALA A 420 21.84 3.80 3.38
N LEU A 421 22.02 3.11 2.25
CA LEU A 421 21.38 1.82 2.00
C LEU A 421 21.75 0.77 3.06
N SER A 422 23.02 0.73 3.47
CA SER A 422 23.46 -0.16 4.54
C SER A 422 22.76 0.17 5.86
N LEU A 423 22.69 1.46 6.23
CA LEU A 423 22.00 1.94 7.43
C LEU A 423 20.49 1.65 7.42
N LEU A 424 19.87 1.76 6.25
CA LEU A 424 18.46 1.44 6.02
C LEU A 424 18.18 -0.07 5.86
N ARG A 425 19.23 -0.91 5.88
CA ARG A 425 19.18 -2.35 5.59
C ARG A 425 18.63 -2.67 4.19
N GLY A 426 18.75 -1.73 3.26
CA GLY A 426 18.22 -1.78 1.90
C GLY A 426 19.25 -2.13 0.82
N MET A 427 20.34 -2.83 1.17
CA MET A 427 21.37 -3.21 0.21
C MET A 427 20.86 -4.07 -0.95
N PRO A 428 19.97 -5.07 -0.74
CA PRO A 428 19.38 -5.83 -1.85
C PRO A 428 18.64 -4.93 -2.85
N GLU A 429 17.86 -3.96 -2.36
CA GLU A 429 17.17 -2.98 -3.18
C GLU A 429 18.15 -2.11 -3.97
N GLY A 430 19.28 -1.72 -3.37
CA GLY A 430 20.36 -1.02 -4.04
C GLY A 430 20.98 -1.79 -5.21
N VAL A 431 21.16 -3.11 -5.06
CA VAL A 431 21.65 -3.99 -6.14
C VAL A 431 20.64 -4.02 -7.28
N VAL A 432 19.36 -4.24 -6.98
CA VAL A 432 18.28 -4.25 -7.98
C VAL A 432 18.19 -2.91 -8.71
N ALA A 433 18.29 -1.80 -7.97
CA ALA A 433 18.31 -0.45 -8.53
C ALA A 433 19.47 -0.26 -9.51
N MET A 434 20.68 -0.68 -9.17
CA MET A 434 21.84 -0.56 -10.07
C MET A 434 21.73 -1.44 -11.30
N THR A 435 21.28 -2.69 -11.17
CA THR A 435 21.02 -3.58 -12.32
C THR A 435 19.97 -2.98 -13.26
N ARG A 436 18.92 -2.37 -12.71
CA ARG A 436 17.91 -1.69 -13.53
C ARG A 436 18.47 -0.46 -14.23
N LEU A 437 19.27 0.34 -13.54
CA LEU A 437 19.92 1.51 -14.13
C LEU A 437 20.87 1.12 -15.27
N GLU A 438 21.66 0.06 -15.10
CA GLU A 438 22.51 -0.50 -16.16
C GLU A 438 21.68 -0.93 -17.38
N THR A 439 20.55 -1.59 -17.15
CA THR A 439 19.63 -2.01 -18.23
C THR A 439 19.09 -0.80 -19.00
N LEU A 440 18.72 0.28 -18.31
CA LEU A 440 18.24 1.51 -18.94
C LEU A 440 19.33 2.19 -19.78
N LEU A 441 20.58 2.20 -19.32
CA LEU A 441 21.72 2.77 -20.05
C LEU A 441 22.06 1.97 -21.31
N VAL A 442 22.02 0.63 -21.24
CA VAL A 442 22.29 -0.23 -22.40
C VAL A 442 21.15 -0.14 -23.42
N GLY A 443 19.90 -0.02 -22.97
CA GLY A 443 18.73 0.12 -23.85
C GLY A 443 18.66 1.45 -24.63
N GLU A 444 19.32 2.52 -24.16
CA GLU A 444 19.44 3.78 -24.92
C GLU A 444 20.57 3.76 -25.97
N LEU A 445 21.48 2.78 -25.92
CA LEU A 445 22.62 2.64 -26.84
C LEU A 445 22.33 1.73 -28.06
N THR A 446 21.15 1.13 -28.13
CA THR A 446 20.63 0.32 -29.25
C THR A 446 19.44 0.99 -29.89
#